data_AF-C5APJ7-F1
#
_entry.id   AF-C5APJ7-F1
#
_cell.length_a   1.000
_cell.length_b   1.000
_cell.length_c   1.000
_cell.angle_alpha   90.00
_cell.angle_beta   90.00
_cell.angle_gamma   90.00
#
_symmetry.space_group_name_H-M   'P 1'
#
loop_
_entity.id
_entity.type
_entity.pdbx_description
1 polymer ?
#
loop_
_entity_poly.entity_id
_entity_poly.type
_entity_poly.pdbx_seq_one_letter_code
_entity_poly.pdbx_strand_id
1 'polypeptide(L)'
;MSTDRWRNEWLYGPEPIGSVVPTIESEQADLKPLQWLGIAAIAEATTLLLLVGVAVPLKHLGDWPLAVRVLGPVHGFTFVAYLWLLLRSLGAGLLSRSEAARLAASAFVPVAGYLTARFLTRRVSGRPDRESAR
;
A
#
# COMPACT_ATOMS: atom_id res chain seq x y z
N MET A 1 -49.36 -20.86 -43.61
CA MET A 1 -48.55 -21.91 -42.94
C MET A 1 -47.09 -21.67 -43.28
N SER A 2 -46.30 -21.15 -42.34
CA SER A 2 -44.84 -21.02 -42.43
C SER A 2 -44.30 -21.48 -41.08
N THR A 3 -43.72 -22.69 -41.05
CA THR A 3 -43.32 -23.40 -39.82
C THR A 3 -41.88 -23.88 -39.91
N ASP A 4 -40.99 -23.02 -40.38
CA ASP A 4 -39.55 -23.34 -40.50
C ASP A 4 -38.66 -22.38 -39.70
N ARG A 5 -39.24 -21.60 -38.78
CA ARG A 5 -38.51 -20.59 -37.99
C ARG A 5 -37.58 -21.20 -36.92
N TRP A 6 -37.87 -22.41 -36.44
CA TRP A 6 -37.24 -22.99 -35.25
C TRP A 6 -35.94 -23.76 -35.48
N ARG A 7 -35.50 -23.93 -36.73
CA ARG A 7 -34.37 -24.83 -37.05
C ARG A 7 -32.99 -24.18 -36.95
N ASN A 8 -32.92 -22.86 -36.72
CA ASN A 8 -31.68 -22.07 -36.78
C ASN A 8 -31.35 -21.36 -35.45
N GLU A 9 -32.18 -21.54 -34.42
CA GLU A 9 -32.03 -20.85 -33.13
C GLU A 9 -30.92 -21.46 -32.24
N TRP A 10 -30.35 -22.60 -32.64
CA TRP A 10 -29.21 -23.24 -31.98
C TRP A 10 -27.84 -22.65 -32.34
N LEU A 11 -27.76 -21.78 -33.36
CA LEU A 11 -26.51 -21.13 -33.78
C LEU A 11 -26.20 -19.84 -33.02
N TYR A 12 -27.14 -19.36 -32.19
CA TYR A 12 -26.95 -18.24 -31.27
C TYR A 12 -27.21 -18.72 -29.84
N GLY A 13 -26.25 -19.48 -29.28
CA GLY A 13 -26.17 -19.61 -27.83
C GLY A 13 -25.93 -18.22 -27.23
N PRO A 14 -26.39 -17.92 -26.00
CA PRO A 14 -26.04 -16.67 -25.35
C PRO A 14 -24.52 -16.56 -25.36
N GLU A 15 -24.01 -15.49 -25.98
CA GLU A 15 -22.59 -15.11 -25.93
C GLU A 15 -22.06 -15.41 -24.52
N PRO A 16 -20.89 -16.05 -24.37
CA PRO A 16 -20.28 -16.18 -23.06
C PRO A 16 -20.05 -14.75 -22.55
N ILE A 17 -21.00 -14.24 -21.77
CA ILE A 17 -20.87 -13.01 -21.00
C ILE A 17 -19.55 -13.16 -20.30
N GLY A 18 -18.59 -12.34 -20.71
CA GLY A 18 -17.17 -12.51 -20.41
C GLY A 18 -17.03 -13.03 -19.00
N SER A 19 -16.52 -14.25 -18.89
CA SER A 19 -16.07 -14.76 -17.61
C SER A 19 -14.93 -13.84 -17.21
N VAL A 20 -15.29 -12.73 -16.56
CA VAL A 20 -14.42 -12.00 -15.67
C VAL A 20 -14.17 -12.99 -14.54
N VAL A 21 -13.35 -14.00 -14.84
CA VAL A 21 -12.57 -14.68 -13.84
C VAL A 21 -11.69 -13.55 -13.33
N PRO A 22 -11.90 -13.05 -12.10
CA PRO A 22 -10.91 -12.17 -11.49
C PRO A 22 -9.62 -12.99 -11.51
N THR A 23 -8.72 -12.69 -12.44
CA THR A 23 -7.40 -13.30 -12.46
C THR A 23 -6.80 -12.93 -11.13
N ILE A 24 -6.37 -13.94 -10.36
CA ILE A 24 -5.71 -13.74 -9.07
C ILE A 24 -4.55 -12.72 -9.21
N GLU A 25 -3.98 -12.60 -10.41
CA GLU A 25 -3.05 -11.55 -10.85
C GLU A 25 -3.57 -10.11 -10.71
N SER A 26 -4.84 -9.83 -11.09
CA SER A 26 -5.45 -8.49 -11.05
C SER A 26 -5.78 -8.07 -9.61
N GLU A 27 -6.31 -8.97 -8.79
CA GLU A 27 -6.58 -8.68 -7.37
C GLU A 27 -5.28 -8.51 -6.57
N GLN A 28 -4.24 -9.28 -6.91
CA GLN A 28 -2.90 -9.08 -6.34
C GLN A 28 -2.23 -7.80 -6.82
N ALA A 29 -2.41 -7.41 -8.10
CA ALA A 29 -1.86 -6.15 -8.63
C ALA A 29 -2.46 -4.92 -7.92
N ASP A 30 -3.73 -4.99 -7.52
CA ASP A 30 -4.43 -3.90 -6.83
C ASP A 30 -3.97 -3.70 -5.38
N LEU A 31 -3.48 -4.75 -4.71
CA LEU A 31 -3.05 -4.69 -3.30
C LEU A 31 -1.54 -4.43 -3.11
N LYS A 32 -0.72 -4.71 -4.13
CA LYS A 32 0.74 -4.44 -4.11
C LYS A 32 1.09 -3.02 -3.67
N PRO A 33 0.42 -1.94 -4.16
CA PRO A 33 0.75 -0.57 -3.76
C PRO A 33 0.61 -0.30 -2.25
N LEU A 34 -0.42 -0.86 -1.61
CA LEU A 34 -0.67 -0.70 -0.17
C LEU A 34 0.35 -1.47 0.67
N GLN A 35 0.76 -2.67 0.22
CA GLN A 35 1.80 -3.46 0.88
C GLN A 35 3.15 -2.72 0.85
N TRP A 36 3.54 -2.20 -0.31
CA TRP A 36 4.77 -1.42 -0.44
C TRP A 36 4.74 -0.13 0.38
N LEU A 37 3.59 0.56 0.44
CA LEU A 37 3.41 1.73 1.31
C LEU A 37 3.60 1.38 2.80
N GLY A 38 3.09 0.22 3.24
CA GLY A 38 3.29 -0.26 4.60
C GLY A 38 4.77 -0.52 4.94
N ILE A 39 5.51 -1.17 4.05
CA ILE A 39 6.95 -1.42 4.22
C ILE A 39 7.72 -0.10 4.27
N ALA A 40 7.43 0.82 3.35
CA ALA A 40 8.07 2.13 3.33
C ALA A 40 7.78 2.95 4.59
N ALA A 41 6.57 2.88 5.13
CA ALA A 41 6.20 3.54 6.38
C ALA A 41 7.01 3.04 7.58
N ILE A 42 7.21 1.71 7.67
CA ILE A 42 8.02 1.11 8.75
C ILE A 42 9.49 1.50 8.59
N ALA A 43 10.01 1.47 7.36
CA ALA A 43 11.39 1.84 7.07
C ALA A 43 11.67 3.29 7.44
N GLU A 44 10.81 4.22 7.01
CA GLU A 44 10.88 5.65 7.33
C GLU A 44 10.80 5.91 8.83
N ALA A 45 9.83 5.30 9.52
CA ALA A 45 9.69 5.44 10.98
C ALA A 45 10.92 4.91 11.74
N THR A 46 11.49 3.81 11.26
CA THR A 46 12.70 3.21 11.87
C THR A 46 13.92 4.09 11.64
N THR A 47 14.11 4.64 10.44
CA THR A 47 15.24 5.52 10.16
C THR A 47 15.13 6.86 10.90
N LEU A 48 13.92 7.42 11.01
CA LEU A 48 13.66 8.63 11.80
C LEU A 48 13.93 8.38 13.30
N LEU A 49 13.47 7.24 13.83
CA LEU A 49 13.69 6.87 15.23
C LEU A 49 15.17 6.67 15.54
N LEU A 50 15.93 6.00 14.66
CA LEU A 50 17.38 5.84 14.81
C LEU A 50 18.12 7.19 14.69
N LEU A 51 17.69 8.06 13.78
CA LEU A 51 18.30 9.37 13.60
C LEU A 51 18.10 10.24 14.85
N VAL A 52 16.88 10.35 15.36
CA VAL A 52 16.55 11.21 16.50
C VAL A 52 16.96 10.58 17.84
N GLY A 53 16.72 9.28 18.02
CA GLY A 53 16.93 8.57 19.28
C GLY A 53 18.36 8.09 19.51
N VAL A 54 19.15 7.88 18.43
CA VAL A 54 20.53 7.38 18.54
C VAL A 54 21.53 8.37 17.96
N ALA A 55 21.34 8.80 16.72
CA ALA A 55 22.37 9.58 16.02
C ALA A 55 22.56 10.99 16.61
N VAL A 56 21.47 11.69 16.94
CA VAL A 56 21.51 13.03 17.58
C VAL A 56 22.17 12.99 18.98
N PRO A 57 21.76 12.11 19.91
CA PRO A 57 22.42 12.04 21.22
C PRO A 57 23.86 11.57 21.12
N LEU A 58 24.18 10.61 20.24
CA LEU A 58 25.56 10.17 20.04
C LEU A 58 26.46 11.29 19.48
N LYS A 59 25.92 12.14 18.60
CA LYS A 59 26.62 13.35 18.11
C LYS A 59 26.93 14.34 19.24
N HIS A 60 26.03 14.55 20.19
CA HIS A 60 26.20 15.57 21.24
C HIS A 60 26.92 15.06 22.49
N LEU A 61 26.81 13.76 22.80
CA LEU A 61 27.40 13.15 23.99
C LEU A 61 28.78 12.52 23.74
N GLY A 62 29.08 12.12 22.50
CA GLY A 62 30.29 11.37 22.16
C GLY A 62 31.12 11.98 21.03
N ASP A 63 30.81 13.21 20.57
CA ASP A 63 31.49 13.89 19.45
C ASP A 63 31.66 13.02 18.19
N TRP A 64 30.70 12.11 17.95
CA TRP A 64 30.74 11.14 16.87
C TRP A 64 29.68 11.43 15.80
N PRO A 65 29.93 12.39 14.88
CA PRO A 65 28.93 12.83 13.89
C PRO A 65 28.69 11.83 12.76
N LEU A 66 29.45 10.72 12.70
CA LEU A 66 29.36 9.72 11.63
C LEU A 66 27.95 9.14 11.50
N ALA A 67 27.30 8.83 12.63
CA ALA A 67 25.96 8.26 12.65
C ALA A 67 24.93 9.19 11.96
N VAL A 68 24.98 10.49 12.23
CA VAL A 68 24.08 11.48 11.60
C VAL A 68 24.39 11.65 10.11
N ARG A 69 25.67 11.61 9.73
CA ARG A 69 26.09 11.74 8.31
C ARG A 69 25.61 10.59 7.44
N VAL A 70 25.45 9.39 8.01
CA VAL A 70 24.92 8.22 7.29
C VAL A 70 23.40 8.13 7.40
N LEU A 71 22.85 8.26 8.61
CA LEU A 71 21.40 8.14 8.83
C LEU A 71 20.61 9.29 8.21
N GLY A 72 21.19 10.49 8.07
CA GLY A 72 20.52 11.64 7.44
C GLY A 72 20.11 11.35 5.98
N PRO A 73 21.05 11.03 5.09
CA PRO A 73 20.74 10.64 3.71
C PRO A 73 19.84 9.40 3.61
N VAL A 74 20.08 8.38 4.45
CA VAL A 74 19.25 7.16 4.47
C VAL A 74 17.80 7.49 4.84
N HIS A 75 17.60 8.30 5.88
CA HIS A 75 16.28 8.76 6.29
C HIS A 75 15.60 9.56 5.18
N GLY A 76 16.31 10.54 4.61
CA GLY A 76 15.80 11.34 3.49
C GLY A 76 15.36 10.49 2.30
N PHE A 77 16.14 9.47 1.93
CA PHE A 77 15.76 8.53 0.87
C PHE A 77 14.50 7.74 1.23
N THR A 78 14.40 7.18 2.44
CA THR A 78 13.20 6.47 2.89
C THR A 78 11.96 7.37 2.96
N PHE A 79 12.12 8.62 3.36
CA PHE A 79 11.03 9.60 3.42
C PHE A 79 10.48 9.93 2.03
N VAL A 80 11.37 10.16 1.06
CA VAL A 80 10.95 10.40 -0.34
C VAL A 80 10.26 9.16 -0.93
N ALA A 81 10.81 7.97 -0.70
CA ALA A 81 10.18 6.72 -1.15
C ALA A 81 8.78 6.52 -0.55
N TYR A 82 8.63 6.80 0.75
CA TYR A 82 7.34 6.77 1.44
C TYR A 82 6.35 7.77 0.82
N LEU A 83 6.75 9.03 0.64
CA LEU A 83 5.90 10.06 0.06
C LEU A 83 5.48 9.71 -1.37
N TRP A 84 6.38 9.15 -2.17
CA TRP A 84 6.09 8.66 -3.52
C TRP A 84 5.02 7.57 -3.52
N LEU A 85 5.16 6.57 -2.65
CA LEU A 85 4.18 5.48 -2.49
C LEU A 85 2.83 6.00 -1.96
N LEU A 86 2.85 7.00 -1.08
CA LEU A 86 1.65 7.63 -0.54
C LEU A 86 0.88 8.37 -1.65
N LEU A 87 1.57 9.16 -2.46
CA LEU A 87 1.00 9.86 -3.61
C LEU A 87 0.47 8.88 -4.67
N ARG A 88 1.20 7.80 -4.96
CA ARG A 88 0.75 6.75 -5.88
C ARG A 88 -0.54 6.08 -5.37
N SER A 89 -0.61 5.79 -4.09
CA SER A 89 -1.79 5.17 -3.46
C SER A 89 -2.99 6.12 -3.42
N LEU A 90 -2.76 7.42 -3.26
CA LEU A 90 -3.79 8.46 -3.37
C LEU A 90 -4.30 8.58 -4.82
N GLY A 91 -3.40 8.59 -5.81
CA GLY A 91 -3.74 8.63 -7.23
C GLY A 91 -4.49 7.39 -7.73
N ALA A 92 -4.21 6.23 -7.13
CA ALA A 92 -4.93 4.98 -7.38
C ALA A 92 -6.31 4.91 -6.69
N GLY A 93 -6.70 5.93 -5.93
CA GLY A 93 -7.99 5.95 -5.20
C GLY A 93 -8.07 5.00 -4.01
N LEU A 94 -6.94 4.42 -3.57
CA LEU A 94 -6.87 3.48 -2.45
C LEU A 94 -6.92 4.17 -1.09
N LEU A 95 -6.71 5.49 -1.07
CA LEU A 95 -6.70 6.34 0.12
C LEU A 95 -7.54 7.58 -0.12
N SER A 96 -8.30 8.02 0.89
CA SER A 96 -8.93 9.34 0.83
C SER A 96 -7.89 10.46 1.07
N ARG A 97 -8.18 11.68 0.61
CA ARG A 97 -7.30 12.85 0.86
C ARG A 97 -7.03 13.07 2.35
N SER A 98 -8.04 12.83 3.19
CA SER A 98 -7.93 12.94 4.65
C SER A 98 -7.04 11.85 5.26
N GLU A 99 -7.04 10.65 4.68
CA GLU A 99 -6.16 9.56 5.09
C GLU A 99 -4.72 9.83 4.68
N ALA A 100 -4.50 10.27 3.43
CA ALA A 100 -3.18 10.66 2.97
C ALA A 100 -2.59 11.78 3.83
N ALA A 101 -3.41 12.78 4.23
CA ALA A 101 -2.98 13.83 5.13
C ALA A 101 -2.60 13.32 6.53
N ARG A 102 -3.39 12.41 7.10
CA ARG A 102 -3.07 11.75 8.39
C ARG A 102 -1.79 10.92 8.32
N LEU A 103 -1.61 10.18 7.23
CA LEU A 103 -0.42 9.38 6.96
C LEU A 103 0.83 10.26 6.83
N ALA A 104 0.76 11.33 6.05
CA ALA A 104 1.82 12.32 5.94
C ALA A 104 2.15 12.97 7.30
N ALA A 105 1.14 13.33 8.09
CA ALA A 105 1.34 13.87 9.44
C ALA A 105 2.02 12.86 10.38
N SER A 106 1.70 11.56 10.24
CA SER A 106 2.29 10.51 11.07
C SER A 106 3.79 10.30 10.80
N ALA A 107 4.29 10.62 9.60
CA ALA A 107 5.71 10.52 9.28
C ALA A 107 6.59 11.49 10.10
N PHE A 108 6.03 12.58 10.63
CA PHE A 108 6.78 13.51 11.49
C PHE A 108 6.89 13.07 12.94
N VAL A 109 6.16 12.02 13.34
CA VAL A 109 6.13 11.53 14.71
C VAL A 109 6.76 10.14 14.74
N PRO A 110 7.97 9.96 15.34
CA PRO A 110 8.74 8.71 15.28
C PRO A 110 7.95 7.45 15.69
N VAL A 111 7.02 7.60 16.62
CA VAL A 111 6.20 6.50 17.14
C VAL A 111 4.91 6.30 16.32
N ALA A 112 4.45 7.32 15.58
CA ALA A 112 3.18 7.26 14.86
C ALA A 112 3.24 6.42 13.58
N GLY A 113 4.41 6.32 12.94
CA GLY A 113 4.59 5.44 11.77
C GLY A 113 4.28 3.96 12.07
N TYR A 114 4.59 3.50 13.30
CA TYR A 114 4.23 2.16 13.76
C TYR A 114 2.72 1.95 13.94
N LEU A 115 1.98 2.99 14.36
CA LEU A 115 0.53 2.96 14.44
C LEU A 115 -0.09 2.91 13.04
N THR A 116 0.43 3.70 12.11
CA THR A 116 0.05 3.71 10.70
C THR A 116 0.21 2.34 10.05
N ALA A 117 1.35 1.68 10.26
CA ALA A 117 1.59 0.33 9.75
C ALA A 117 0.52 -0.67 10.23
N ARG A 118 0.15 -0.61 11.52
CA ARG A 118 -0.92 -1.44 12.09
C ARG A 118 -2.31 -1.15 11.50
N PHE A 119 -2.60 0.09 11.13
CA PHE A 119 -3.86 0.45 10.46
C PHE A 119 -3.90 -0.03 9.00
N LEU A 120 -2.79 0.05 8.26
CA LEU A 120 -2.70 -0.43 6.87
C LEU A 120 -2.87 -1.95 6.79
N THR A 121 -2.25 -2.71 7.69
CA THR A 121 -2.38 -4.17 7.75
C THR A 121 -3.83 -4.62 7.97
N ARG A 122 -4.62 -3.88 8.76
CA ARG A 122 -6.05 -4.20 8.95
C ARG A 122 -6.90 -4.04 7.70
N ARG A 123 -6.51 -3.18 6.74
CA ARG A 123 -7.19 -3.08 5.44
C ARG A 123 -6.81 -4.17 4.47
N VAL A 124 -5.55 -4.61 4.51
CA VAL A 124 -5.07 -5.73 3.68
C VAL A 124 -5.68 -7.06 4.17
N SER A 125 -5.87 -7.24 5.48
CA SER A 125 -6.44 -8.46 6.08
C SER A 125 -7.97 -8.42 6.26
N GLY A 126 -8.64 -7.31 5.95
CA GLY A 126 -10.07 -7.12 6.19
C GLY A 126 -11.00 -7.60 5.05
N ARG A 127 -10.46 -8.19 3.98
CA ARG A 127 -11.27 -8.91 2.99
C ARG A 127 -11.30 -10.38 3.43
N PRO A 128 -12.40 -10.87 4.04
CA PRO A 128 -12.56 -12.29 4.28
C PRO A 128 -12.57 -12.97 2.91
N ASP A 129 -11.56 -13.81 2.71
CA ASP A 129 -11.58 -15.08 2.00
C ASP A 129 -13.02 -15.49 1.68
N ARG A 130 -13.51 -15.07 0.50
CA ARG A 130 -14.79 -15.52 -0.07
C ARG A 130 -14.67 -16.94 -0.61
N GLU A 131 -14.07 -17.83 0.18
CA GLU A 131 -13.85 -19.23 -0.15
C GLU A 131 -14.49 -20.18 0.87
N SER A 132 -15.00 -19.69 2.01
CA SER A 132 -15.67 -20.55 3.00
C SER A 132 -17.20 -20.63 2.88
N ALA A 133 -17.80 -20.11 1.79
CA ALA A 133 -19.25 -20.20 1.56
C ALA A 133 -19.54 -20.66 0.12
N ARG A 134 -19.07 -21.86 -0.21
CA ARG A 134 -19.69 -22.72 -1.23
C ARG A 134 -20.60 -23.73 -0.54
#